data_AF-A0A833ZWJ6-F1
#
_entry.id   AF-A0A833ZWJ6-F1
#
_cell.length_a   1.000
_cell.length_b   1.000
_cell.length_c   1.000
_cell.angle_alpha   90.00
_cell.angle_beta   90.00
_cell.angle_gamma   90.00
#
_symmetry.space_group_name_H-M   'P 1'
#
loop_
_entity.id
_entity.type
_entity.pdbx_description
1 polymer ?
#
loop_
_entity_poly.entity_id
_entity_poly.type
_entity_poly.pdbx_seq_one_letter_code
_entity_poly.pdbx_strand_id
1 'polypeptide(L)'
;MDICMLHGVSQEDFLRKKQDKNVRDVIYDIASQAHLHLKHARSFHKSVPVKAFPAFLQTVALEDYLKKIQQVDFDIFHPSLQQKDTLLPLSLYIRSWRRKY
;
A
#
# COMPACT_ATOMS: atom_id res chain seq x y z
N MET A 1 -15.26 7.67 7.83
CA MET A 1 -16.22 8.49 7.07
C MET A 1 -15.66 9.89 6.84
N ASP A 2 -14.97 10.45 7.83
CA ASP A 2 -14.42 11.81 7.82
C ASP A 2 -13.62 12.13 6.55
N ILE A 3 -12.74 11.22 6.10
CA ILE A 3 -11.92 11.47 4.90
C ILE A 3 -12.76 11.54 3.61
N CYS A 4 -13.83 10.74 3.51
CA CYS A 4 -14.73 10.82 2.36
C CYS A 4 -15.51 12.14 2.37
N MET A 5 -15.92 12.60 3.56
CA MET A 5 -16.59 13.90 3.73
C MET A 5 -15.69 15.07 3.33
N LEU A 6 -14.38 15.03 3.66
CA LEU A 6 -13.41 16.06 3.26
C LEU A 6 -13.34 16.26 1.74
N HIS A 7 -13.56 15.19 0.98
CA HIS A 7 -13.52 15.21 -0.49
C HIS A 7 -14.92 15.23 -1.14
N GLY A 8 -15.99 15.35 -0.35
CA GLY A 8 -17.37 15.33 -0.86
C GLY A 8 -17.75 14.01 -1.54
N VAL A 9 -17.16 12.90 -1.10
CA VAL A 9 -17.38 11.55 -1.64
C VAL A 9 -18.28 10.75 -0.69
N SER A 10 -19.23 10.00 -1.24
CA SER A 10 -20.05 9.05 -0.47
C SER A 10 -19.45 7.64 -0.52
N GLN A 11 -19.80 6.78 0.43
CA GLN A 11 -19.39 5.37 0.36
C GLN A 11 -19.99 4.63 -0.85
N GLU A 12 -21.19 5.03 -1.28
CA GLU A 12 -21.85 4.47 -2.45
C GLU A 12 -21.05 4.71 -3.73
N ASP A 13 -20.32 5.83 -3.84
CA ASP A 13 -19.46 6.12 -4.99
C ASP A 13 -18.39 5.04 -5.19
N PHE A 14 -17.86 4.48 -4.09
CA PHE A 14 -16.93 3.35 -4.16
C PHE A 14 -17.62 2.04 -4.55
N LEU A 15 -18.84 1.79 -4.05
CA LEU A 15 -19.62 0.60 -4.42
C LEU A 15 -19.99 0.60 -5.90
N ARG A 16 -20.30 1.78 -6.45
CA ARG A 16 -20.57 2.00 -7.87
C ARG A 16 -19.31 2.07 -8.73
N LYS A 17 -18.13 1.95 -8.12
CA LYS A 17 -16.81 2.04 -8.78
C LYS A 17 -16.62 3.34 -9.54
N LYS A 18 -17.09 4.47 -9.00
CA LYS A 18 -16.78 5.78 -9.58
C LYS A 18 -15.26 6.01 -9.54
N GLN A 19 -14.73 6.60 -10.60
CA GLN A 19 -13.29 6.86 -10.77
C GLN A 19 -12.99 8.37 -10.84
N ASP A 20 -13.93 9.18 -10.39
CA ASP A 20 -13.83 10.64 -10.38
C ASP A 20 -12.65 11.10 -9.51
N LYS A 21 -12.15 12.31 -9.78
CA LYS A 21 -10.99 12.88 -9.09
C LYS A 21 -11.13 12.81 -7.56
N ASN A 22 -12.29 13.19 -7.01
CA ASN A 22 -12.51 13.20 -5.57
C ASN A 22 -12.36 11.80 -4.94
N VAL A 23 -12.75 10.73 -5.66
CA VAL A 23 -12.57 9.35 -5.21
C VAL A 23 -11.08 9.01 -5.17
N ARG A 24 -10.32 9.40 -6.19
CA ARG A 24 -8.86 9.21 -6.23
C ARG A 24 -8.16 10.01 -5.14
N ASP A 25 -8.60 11.23 -4.86
CA ASP A 25 -8.04 12.08 -3.80
C ASP A 25 -8.23 11.45 -2.40
N VAL A 26 -9.38 10.80 -2.15
CA VAL A 26 -9.58 9.99 -0.93
C VAL A 26 -8.56 8.84 -0.85
N ILE A 27 -8.38 8.10 -1.95
CA ILE A 27 -7.43 6.96 -2.00
C ILE A 27 -5.99 7.47 -1.85
N TYR A 28 -5.65 8.61 -2.44
CA TYR A 28 -4.36 9.28 -2.30
C TYR A 28 -4.04 9.58 -0.85
N ASP A 29 -4.96 10.19 -0.10
CA ASP A 29 -4.73 10.53 1.30
C ASP A 29 -4.51 9.28 2.16
N ILE A 30 -5.33 8.24 1.95
CA ILE A 30 -5.19 6.96 2.66
C ILE A 30 -3.84 6.31 2.33
N ALA A 31 -3.48 6.23 1.04
CA ALA A 31 -2.22 5.64 0.59
C ALA A 31 -1.01 6.42 1.10
N SER A 32 -1.11 7.75 1.16
CA SER A 32 -0.07 8.63 1.69
C SER A 32 0.16 8.39 3.18
N GLN A 33 -0.90 8.29 3.98
CA GLN A 33 -0.79 7.94 5.40
C GLN A 33 -0.17 6.54 5.59
N ALA A 34 -0.63 5.55 4.82
CA ALA A 34 -0.05 4.20 4.86
C ALA A 34 1.44 4.19 4.50
N HIS A 35 1.85 5.00 3.51
CA HIS A 35 3.25 5.15 3.13
C HIS A 35 4.10 5.77 4.25
N LEU A 36 3.60 6.82 4.91
CA LEU A 36 4.27 7.44 6.05
C LEU A 36 4.44 6.45 7.21
N HIS A 37 3.39 5.71 7.56
CA HIS A 37 3.47 4.65 8.58
C HIS A 37 4.50 3.58 8.22
N LEU A 38 4.52 3.13 6.96
CA LEU A 38 5.51 2.16 6.49
C LEU A 38 6.95 2.69 6.58
N LYS A 39 7.18 3.94 6.18
CA LYS A 39 8.50 4.58 6.27
C LYS A 39 8.96 4.70 7.72
N HIS A 40 8.06 5.13 8.61
CA HIS A 40 8.34 5.24 10.02
C HIS A 40 8.60 3.86 10.66
N ALA A 41 7.81 2.83 10.33
CA ALA A 41 8.06 1.47 10.80
C ALA A 41 9.46 0.97 10.39
N ARG A 42 9.89 1.28 9.16
CA ARG A 42 11.21 0.91 8.64
C ARG A 42 12.37 1.69 9.25
N SER A 43 12.16 2.90 9.78
CA SER A 43 13.24 3.61 10.48
C SER A 43 13.68 2.87 11.75
N PHE A 44 12.82 2.03 12.33
CA PHE A 44 13.15 1.16 13.47
C PHE A 44 13.95 -0.09 13.09
N HIS A 45 14.33 -0.28 11.82
CA HIS A 45 15.03 -1.50 11.37
C HIS A 45 16.26 -1.87 12.23
N LYS A 46 17.03 -0.87 12.68
CA LYS A 46 18.22 -1.08 13.52
C LYS A 46 17.88 -1.58 14.94
N SER A 47 16.68 -1.29 15.44
CA SER A 47 16.23 -1.71 16.77
C SER A 47 15.45 -3.02 16.77
N VAL A 48 15.16 -3.60 15.60
CA VAL A 48 14.43 -4.87 15.50
C VAL A 48 15.43 -6.05 15.54
N PRO A 49 15.22 -7.06 16.41
CA PRO A 49 16.03 -8.26 16.40
C PRO A 49 15.88 -9.05 15.09
N VAL A 50 16.97 -9.60 14.56
CA VAL A 50 16.97 -10.37 13.29
C VAL A 50 15.94 -11.51 13.31
N LYS A 51 15.74 -12.16 14.47
CA LYS A 51 14.75 -13.24 14.64
C LYS A 51 13.31 -12.78 14.41
N ALA A 52 13.02 -11.48 14.57
CA ALA A 52 11.70 -10.90 14.35
C ALA A 52 11.48 -10.46 12.89
N PHE A 53 12.51 -10.40 12.04
CA PHE A 53 12.40 -9.91 10.66
C PHE A 53 11.36 -10.66 9.81
N PRO A 54 11.16 -11.98 9.96
CA PRO A 54 10.10 -12.67 9.22
C PRO A 54 8.70 -12.08 9.44
N ALA A 55 8.40 -11.56 10.64
CA ALA A 55 7.12 -10.94 10.94
C ALA A 55 6.86 -9.64 10.16
N PHE A 56 7.92 -9.00 9.66
CA PHE A 56 7.85 -7.77 8.87
C PHE A 56 7.87 -8.01 7.36
N LEU A 57 8.02 -9.25 6.88
CA LEU A 57 8.03 -9.53 5.43
C LEU A 57 6.76 -9.08 4.71
N GLN A 58 5.62 -9.05 5.40
CA GLN A 58 4.36 -8.49 4.88
C GLN A 58 4.48 -7.02 4.43
N THR A 59 5.41 -6.25 5.02
CA THR A 59 5.65 -4.85 4.64
C THR A 59 6.22 -4.69 3.23
N VAL A 60 6.84 -5.75 2.69
CA VAL A 60 7.32 -5.80 1.30
C VAL A 60 6.15 -5.78 0.33
N ALA A 61 5.11 -6.59 0.59
CA ALA A 61 3.90 -6.63 -0.24
C ALA A 61 3.13 -5.31 -0.14
N LEU A 62 3.07 -4.71 1.07
CA LEU A 62 2.47 -3.39 1.25
C LEU A 62 3.21 -2.31 0.46
N GLU A 63 4.55 -2.28 0.51
CA GLU A 63 5.35 -1.34 -0.28
C GLU A 63 5.09 -1.48 -1.78
N ASP A 64 5.05 -2.72 -2.26
CA ASP A 64 4.81 -3.01 -3.68
C ASP A 64 3.42 -2.54 -4.12
N TYR A 65 2.38 -2.81 -3.32
CA TYR A 65 1.03 -2.33 -3.59
C TYR A 65 0.96 -0.80 -3.62
N LEU A 66 1.59 -0.12 -2.64
CA LEU A 66 1.63 1.35 -2.59
C LEU A 66 2.31 1.96 -3.83
N LYS A 67 3.33 1.30 -4.39
CA LYS A 67 3.94 1.74 -5.67
C LYS A 67 3.01 1.52 -6.85
N LYS A 68 2.31 0.38 -6.90
CA LYS A 68 1.37 0.07 -7.99
C LYS A 68 0.19 1.04 -8.01
N ILE A 69 -0.41 1.34 -6.84
CA ILE A 69 -1.53 2.28 -6.76
C ILE A 69 -1.10 3.71 -7.13
N GLN A 70 0.14 4.10 -6.81
CA GLN A 70 0.71 5.38 -7.26
C GLN A 70 0.87 5.44 -8.79
N GLN A 71 1.27 4.35 -9.45
CA GLN A 71 1.45 4.30 -10.90
C GLN A 71 0.14 4.43 -11.69
N VAL A 72 -0.98 4.05 -11.08
CA VAL A 72 -2.32 4.14 -11.69
C VAL A 72 -3.10 5.35 -11.19
N ASP A 73 -2.40 6.39 -10.72
CA ASP A 73 -3.00 7.66 -10.26
C ASP A 73 -4.08 7.44 -9.18
N PHE A 74 -3.83 6.49 -8.28
CA PHE A 74 -4.72 6.16 -7.17
C PHE A 74 -6.12 5.69 -7.60
N ASP A 75 -6.28 5.22 -8.83
CA ASP A 75 -7.45 4.46 -9.27
C ASP A 75 -7.44 3.06 -8.64
N ILE A 76 -8.12 2.94 -7.50
CA ILE A 76 -8.27 1.69 -6.75
C ILE A 76 -8.94 0.57 -7.54
N PHE A 77 -9.67 0.90 -8.61
CA PHE A 77 -10.38 -0.06 -9.45
C PHE A 77 -9.58 -0.48 -10.69
N HIS A 78 -8.37 0.06 -10.88
CA HIS A 78 -7.55 -0.25 -12.04
C HIS A 78 -7.23 -1.76 -12.11
N PRO A 79 -7.47 -2.44 -13.26
CA PRO A 79 -7.32 -3.89 -13.38
C PRO A 79 -5.91 -4.41 -13.03
N SER A 80 -4.86 -3.61 -13.23
CA SER A 80 -3.49 -4.00 -12.87
C SER A 80 -3.30 -4.24 -11.37
N LEU A 81 -4.11 -3.61 -10.50
CA LEU A 81 -4.07 -3.82 -9.05
C LEU A 81 -4.65 -5.16 -8.62
N GLN A 82 -5.47 -5.78 -9.47
CA GLN A 82 -6.10 -7.08 -9.21
C GLN A 82 -5.19 -8.25 -9.63
N GLN A 83 -4.17 -7.97 -10.44
CA GLN A 83 -3.24 -8.99 -10.90
C GLN A 83 -2.31 -9.39 -9.76
N LYS A 84 -2.21 -10.70 -9.53
CA LYS A 84 -1.25 -11.25 -8.58
C LYS A 84 0.16 -11.05 -9.12
N ASP A 85 1.04 -10.56 -8.26
CA ASP A 85 2.45 -10.44 -8.57
C ASP A 85 3.11 -11.82 -8.53
N THR A 86 3.49 -12.34 -9.69
CA THR A 86 4.14 -13.64 -9.85
C THR A 86 5.58 -13.64 -9.33
N LEU A 87 6.20 -12.45 -9.20
CA LEU A 87 7.56 -12.27 -8.70
C LEU A 87 7.61 -11.98 -7.20
N LEU A 88 6.46 -11.74 -6.56
CA LEU A 88 6.39 -11.47 -5.13
C LEU A 88 7.05 -12.55 -4.27
N PRO A 89 6.83 -13.87 -4.47
CA PRO A 89 7.51 -14.91 -3.68
C PRO A 89 9.03 -14.84 -3.80
N LEU A 90 9.54 -14.58 -5.00
CA LEU A 90 10.97 -14.41 -5.25
C LEU A 90 11.52 -13.17 -4.54
N SER A 91 10.79 -12.06 -4.61
CA SER A 91 11.16 -10.82 -3.93
C SER A 91 11.22 -10.98 -2.40
N LEU A 92 10.25 -11.71 -1.82
CA LEU A 92 10.19 -12.03 -0.40
C LEU A 92 11.36 -12.92 0.02
N TYR A 93 11.68 -13.95 -0.77
CA TYR A 93 12.82 -14.83 -0.53
C TYR A 93 14.15 -14.06 -0.53
N ILE A 94 14.39 -13.25 -1.57
CA ILE A 94 15.61 -12.43 -1.69
C ILE A 94 15.73 -11.45 -0.51
N ARG A 95 14.64 -10.80 -0.13
CA ARG A 95 14.62 -9.84 0.99
C ARG A 95 14.84 -10.51 2.35
N SER A 96 14.20 -11.66 2.58
CA SER A 96 14.40 -12.49 3.77
C SER A 96 15.86 -12.90 3.93
N TRP A 97 16.49 -13.40 2.84
CA TRP A 97 17.90 -13.76 2.83
C TRP A 97 18.82 -12.56 3.10
N ARG A 98 18.51 -11.40 2.52
CA ARG A 98 19.24 -10.14 2.74
C ARG A 98 18.97 -9.49 4.08
N ARG A 99 18.14 -10.09 4.95
CA ARG A 99 17.69 -9.53 6.23
C ARG A 99 17.17 -8.10 6.09
N LYS A 100 16.39 -7.83 5.03
CA LYS A 100 15.75 -6.53 4.78
C LYS A 100 14.27 -6.75 4.57
N TYR A 101 13.43 -5.85 5.09
CA TYR A 101 11.98 -5.88 4.92
C TYR A 101 11.46 -4.51 4.43
#